data_AF-A0A2E7HMM4-F1
#
_entry.id   AF-A0A2E7HMM4-F1
#
_cell.length_a   1.000
_cell.length_b   1.000
_cell.length_c   1.000
_cell.angle_alpha   90.00
_cell.angle_beta   90.00
_cell.angle_gamma   90.00
#
_symmetry.space_group_name_H-M   'P 1'
#
loop_
_entity.id
_entity.type
_entity.pdbx_description
1 polymer ?
#
loop_
_entity_poly.entity_id
_entity_poly.type
_entity_poly.pdbx_seq_one_letter_code
_entity_poly.pdbx_strand_id
1 'polypeptide(L)'
;MASGKGHLVAGMIFALVGLHLFSHYFYVPTYLDMVIYVSLALMFSVWPDVDTKSIGQKFFYSVFFLTDCYLIYQEQYELAAYLGLLIILPILAKHRGWTHSVWAMFLIPSPLLLYPVLKGGSLDSFNLSGVPYYASALTGYFSHLLLDGKFTPWK
;
A
#
# COMPACT_ATOMS: atom_id res chain seq x y z
N MET A 1 8.46 19.09 -1.16
CA MET A 1 7.74 17.82 -0.93
C MET A 1 6.29 18.06 -1.29
N ALA A 2 5.67 17.15 -2.02
CA ALA A 2 4.30 17.36 -2.46
C ALA A 2 3.35 17.30 -1.25
N SER A 3 2.14 17.87 -1.41
CA SER A 3 1.08 17.68 -0.42
C SER A 3 0.45 16.29 -0.59
N GLY A 4 -0.29 15.79 0.40
CA GLY A 4 -1.04 14.53 0.26
C GLY A 4 -1.97 14.50 -0.97
N LYS A 5 -2.55 15.65 -1.37
CA LYS A 5 -3.31 15.77 -2.62
C LYS A 5 -2.43 15.62 -3.86
N GLY A 6 -1.23 16.17 -3.83
CA GLY A 6 -0.23 16.00 -4.90
C GLY A 6 0.19 14.54 -5.06
N HIS A 7 0.39 13.82 -3.95
CA HIS A 7 0.69 12.39 -3.98
C HIS A 7 -0.46 11.56 -4.55
N LEU A 8 -1.73 11.87 -4.22
CA LEU A 8 -2.88 11.20 -4.83
C LEU A 8 -2.99 11.46 -6.33
N VAL A 9 -2.74 12.70 -6.79
CA VAL A 9 -2.77 13.03 -8.22
C VAL A 9 -1.67 12.26 -8.97
N ALA A 10 -0.45 12.23 -8.44
CA ALA A 10 0.62 11.43 -9.03
C ALA A 10 0.30 9.94 -8.99
N GLY A 11 -0.20 9.43 -7.87
CA GLY A 11 -0.67 8.05 -7.74
C GLY A 11 -1.70 7.70 -8.82
N MET A 12 -2.66 8.59 -9.09
CA MET A 12 -3.65 8.40 -10.15
C MET A 12 -3.02 8.34 -11.54
N ILE A 13 -2.13 9.28 -11.87
CA ILE A 13 -1.46 9.33 -13.18
C ILE A 13 -0.64 8.06 -13.38
N PHE A 14 0.19 7.68 -12.39
CA PHE A 14 1.02 6.48 -12.46
C PHE A 14 0.17 5.20 -12.50
N ALA A 15 -0.97 5.15 -11.78
CA ALA A 15 -1.90 4.04 -11.84
C ALA A 15 -2.49 3.87 -13.25
N LEU A 16 -2.95 4.96 -13.87
CA LEU A 16 -3.52 4.91 -15.23
C LEU A 16 -2.48 4.51 -16.27
N VAL A 17 -1.27 5.07 -16.19
CA VAL A 17 -0.16 4.69 -17.09
C VAL A 17 0.23 3.24 -16.88
N GLY A 18 0.39 2.81 -15.62
CA GLY A 18 0.71 1.43 -15.28
C GLY A 18 -0.36 0.44 -15.74
N LEU A 19 -1.63 0.77 -15.53
CA LEU A 19 -2.77 -0.01 -15.98
C LEU A 19 -2.82 -0.12 -17.51
N HIS A 20 -2.63 1.00 -18.22
CA HIS A 20 -2.57 1.01 -19.68
C HIS A 20 -1.44 0.13 -20.22
N LEU A 21 -0.22 0.28 -19.69
CA LEU A 21 0.92 -0.54 -20.11
C LEU A 21 0.70 -2.02 -19.78
N PHE A 22 0.26 -2.33 -18.56
CA PHE A 22 0.04 -3.71 -18.16
C PHE A 22 -1.06 -4.38 -18.99
N SER A 23 -2.17 -3.67 -19.21
CA SER A 23 -3.28 -4.18 -20.03
C SER A 23 -2.92 -4.39 -21.49
N HIS A 24 -2.07 -3.53 -22.04
CA HIS A 24 -1.63 -3.63 -23.42
C HIS A 24 -0.66 -4.81 -23.65
N TYR A 25 0.25 -5.07 -22.71
CA TYR A 25 1.34 -6.04 -22.92
C TYR A 25 1.13 -7.42 -22.27
N PHE A 26 0.27 -7.56 -21.27
CA PHE A 26 0.18 -8.79 -20.48
C PHE A 26 -1.23 -9.39 -20.40
N TYR A 27 -2.20 -8.63 -19.93
CA TYR A 27 -3.54 -9.15 -19.62
C TYR A 27 -4.56 -8.02 -19.52
N VAL A 28 -5.75 -8.18 -20.10
CA VAL A 28 -6.84 -7.20 -19.98
C VAL A 28 -7.63 -7.44 -18.68
N PRO A 29 -7.51 -6.56 -17.67
CA PRO A 29 -8.21 -6.72 -16.40
C PRO A 29 -9.71 -6.51 -16.53
N THR A 30 -10.48 -7.14 -15.64
CA THR A 30 -11.90 -6.84 -15.51
C THR A 30 -12.10 -5.42 -14.96
N TYR A 31 -13.28 -4.84 -15.12
CA TYR A 31 -13.57 -3.53 -14.53
C TYR A 31 -13.39 -3.50 -13.01
N LEU A 32 -13.71 -4.61 -12.33
CA LEU A 32 -13.48 -4.73 -10.89
C LEU A 32 -11.98 -4.73 -10.56
N ASP A 33 -11.18 -5.48 -11.32
CA ASP A 33 -9.72 -5.50 -11.15
C ASP A 33 -9.12 -4.11 -11.36
N MET A 34 -9.57 -3.38 -12.39
CA MET A 34 -9.13 -2.00 -12.66
C MET A 34 -9.41 -1.09 -11.45
N VAL A 35 -10.62 -1.16 -10.88
CA VAL A 35 -10.98 -0.38 -9.69
C VAL A 35 -10.06 -0.74 -8.52
N ILE A 36 -9.84 -2.03 -8.27
CA ILE A 36 -8.98 -2.49 -7.17
C ILE A 36 -7.53 -2.02 -7.37
N TYR A 37 -6.98 -2.14 -8.59
CA TYR A 37 -5.61 -1.74 -8.90
C TYR A 37 -5.42 -0.24 -8.70
N VAL A 38 -6.35 0.58 -9.20
CA VAL A 38 -6.32 2.03 -9.01
C VAL A 38 -6.46 2.38 -7.53
N SER A 39 -7.38 1.75 -6.79
CA SER A 39 -7.53 1.96 -5.34
C SER A 39 -6.25 1.63 -4.58
N LEU A 40 -5.59 0.50 -4.89
CA LEU A 40 -4.32 0.12 -4.27
C LEU A 40 -3.22 1.12 -4.58
N ALA A 41 -3.08 1.54 -5.84
CA ALA A 41 -2.09 2.54 -6.22
C ALA A 41 -2.32 3.87 -5.48
N LEU A 42 -3.57 4.31 -5.35
CA LEU A 42 -3.90 5.53 -4.59
C LEU A 42 -3.60 5.38 -3.10
N MET A 43 -4.01 4.28 -2.48
CA MET A 43 -3.73 3.98 -1.08
C MET A 43 -2.22 4.01 -0.80
N PHE A 44 -1.44 3.31 -1.63
CA PHE A 44 0.00 3.23 -1.45
C PHE A 44 0.75 4.49 -1.91
N SER A 45 0.15 5.38 -2.69
CA SER A 45 0.70 6.72 -2.95
C SER A 45 0.71 7.63 -1.73
N VAL A 46 -0.11 7.35 -0.72
CA VAL A 46 -0.16 8.12 0.54
C VAL A 46 0.26 7.31 1.75
N TRP A 47 0.55 6.01 1.60
CA TRP A 47 1.01 5.14 2.68
C TRP A 47 2.32 5.63 3.32
N PRO A 48 3.35 6.10 2.58
CA PRO A 48 4.60 6.53 3.18
C PRO A 48 4.42 7.59 4.28
N ASP A 49 3.44 8.47 4.10
CA ASP A 49 3.09 9.55 5.04
C ASP A 49 2.30 9.07 6.27
N VAL A 50 2.17 7.76 6.51
CA VAL A 50 1.49 7.20 7.71
C VAL A 50 2.19 7.62 9.03
N ASP A 51 3.49 7.92 8.97
CA ASP A 51 4.30 8.40 10.10
C ASP A 51 4.24 9.93 10.29
N THR A 52 3.52 10.68 9.44
CA THR A 52 3.40 12.13 9.52
C THR A 52 1.95 12.60 9.61
N LYS A 53 1.72 13.83 10.08
CA LYS A 53 0.36 14.41 10.13
C LYS A 53 -0.16 14.70 8.72
N SER A 54 -0.82 13.72 8.11
CA SER A 54 -1.16 13.72 6.69
C SER A 54 -2.56 13.16 6.41
N ILE A 55 -2.98 13.23 5.14
CA ILE A 55 -4.19 12.54 4.66
C ILE A 55 -4.01 11.03 4.76
N GLY A 56 -2.82 10.53 4.42
CA GLY A 56 -2.47 9.10 4.51
C GLY A 56 -2.60 8.57 5.93
N GLN A 57 -1.99 9.26 6.90
CA GLN A 57 -2.10 8.89 8.32
C GLN A 57 -3.56 8.83 8.77
N LYS A 58 -4.35 9.88 8.52
CA LYS A 58 -5.78 9.88 8.92
C LYS A 58 -6.52 8.69 8.33
N PHE A 59 -6.36 8.43 7.03
CA PHE A 59 -7.02 7.32 6.35
C PHE A 59 -6.62 5.96 6.93
N PHE A 60 -5.31 5.66 6.98
CA PHE A 60 -4.84 4.35 7.44
C PHE A 60 -5.14 4.12 8.92
N TYR A 61 -4.93 5.10 9.81
CA TYR A 61 -5.27 4.95 11.22
C TYR A 61 -6.77 4.81 11.47
N SER A 62 -7.63 5.43 10.66
CA SER A 62 -9.07 5.17 10.72
C SER A 62 -9.41 3.74 10.32
N VAL A 63 -8.83 3.22 9.22
CA VAL A 63 -9.04 1.82 8.80
C VAL A 63 -8.55 0.88 9.89
N PHE A 64 -7.32 1.06 10.37
CA PHE A 64 -6.71 0.27 11.43
C PHE A 64 -7.54 0.26 12.71
N PHE A 65 -7.99 1.42 13.17
CA PHE A 65 -8.85 1.53 14.35
C PHE A 65 -10.16 0.78 14.18
N LEU A 66 -10.84 0.93 13.03
CA LEU A 66 -12.08 0.22 12.76
C LEU A 66 -11.87 -1.29 12.67
N THR A 67 -10.76 -1.75 12.06
CA THR A 67 -10.39 -3.17 12.01
C THR A 67 -10.13 -3.71 13.43
N ASP A 68 -9.42 -2.96 14.27
CA ASP A 68 -9.13 -3.37 15.64
C ASP A 68 -10.40 -3.47 16.49
N CYS A 69 -11.30 -2.49 16.38
CA CYS A 69 -12.63 -2.56 16.99
C CYS A 69 -13.43 -3.78 16.53
N TYR A 70 -13.36 -4.12 15.23
CA TYR A 70 -14.02 -5.31 14.70
C TYR A 70 -13.42 -6.60 15.27
N LEU A 71 -12.09 -6.72 15.35
CA LEU A 71 -11.43 -7.88 15.95
C LEU A 71 -11.80 -8.05 17.42
N ILE A 72 -11.83 -6.95 18.18
CA ILE A 72 -12.27 -6.95 19.59
C ILE A 72 -13.73 -7.38 19.71
N TYR A 73 -14.62 -6.88 18.86
CA TYR A 73 -16.02 -7.29 18.82
C TYR A 73 -16.19 -8.79 18.53
N GLN A 74 -15.32 -9.35 17.68
CA GLN A 74 -15.26 -10.78 17.39
C GLN A 74 -14.50 -11.60 18.45
N GLU A 75 -14.15 -11.00 19.58
CA GLU A 75 -13.36 -11.59 20.68
C GLU A 75 -11.97 -12.10 20.26
N GLN A 76 -11.44 -11.62 19.13
CA GLN A 76 -10.12 -11.97 18.61
C GLN A 76 -9.03 -11.07 19.22
N TYR A 77 -8.93 -11.08 20.54
CA TYR A 77 -8.05 -10.15 21.28
C TYR A 77 -6.56 -10.33 20.97
N GLU A 78 -6.11 -11.55 20.67
CA GLU A 78 -4.73 -11.80 20.29
C GLU A 78 -4.37 -11.14 18.95
N LEU A 79 -5.22 -11.28 17.94
CA LEU A 79 -5.02 -10.64 16.65
C LEU A 79 -5.10 -9.11 16.75
N ALA A 80 -6.03 -8.59 17.55
CA ALA A 80 -6.12 -7.17 17.85
C ALA A 80 -4.83 -6.65 18.51
N ALA A 81 -4.28 -7.37 19.49
CA ALA A 81 -3.03 -7.00 20.15
C ALA A 81 -1.84 -6.94 19.17
N TYR A 82 -1.69 -7.95 18.30
CA TYR A 82 -0.63 -7.92 17.28
C TYR A 82 -0.85 -6.83 16.25
N LEU A 83 -2.08 -6.62 15.79
CA LEU A 83 -2.42 -5.54 14.86
C LEU A 83 -2.07 -4.18 15.47
N GLY A 84 -2.54 -3.90 16.70
CA GLY A 84 -2.24 -2.70 17.46
C GLY A 84 -0.73 -2.47 17.62
N LEU A 85 0.03 -3.52 17.96
CA LEU A 85 1.49 -3.46 18.05
C LEU A 85 2.16 -3.10 16.71
N LEU A 86 1.68 -3.63 15.60
CA LEU A 86 2.23 -3.30 14.27
C LEU A 86 1.89 -1.86 13.85
N ILE A 87 0.68 -1.39 14.18
CA ILE A 87 0.20 -0.04 13.83
C ILE A 87 1.00 1.07 14.54
N ILE A 88 1.58 0.82 15.71
CA ILE A 88 2.39 1.86 16.39
C ILE A 88 3.79 2.02 15.76
N LEU A 89 4.31 1.01 15.04
CA LEU A 89 5.69 1.02 14.53
C LEU A 89 5.99 2.20 13.58
N PRO A 90 5.10 2.60 12.66
CA PRO A 90 5.36 3.76 11.81
C PRO A 90 5.43 5.07 12.61
N ILE A 91 4.58 5.27 13.63
CA ILE A 91 4.60 6.48 14.46
C ILE A 91 5.85 6.57 15.34
N LEU A 92 6.39 5.44 15.80
CA LEU A 92 7.62 5.41 16.59
C LEU A 92 8.87 5.72 15.74
N ALA A 93 8.75 5.69 14.41
CA ALA A 93 9.84 6.05 13.53
C ALA A 93 10.13 7.56 13.58
N LYS A 94 11.34 7.95 13.17
CA LYS A 94 11.64 9.35 12.89
C LYS A 94 10.67 9.87 11.82
N HIS A 95 10.26 11.13 11.94
CA HIS A 95 9.44 11.80 10.92
C HIS A 95 10.07 11.65 9.53
N ARG A 96 9.36 11.01 8.61
CA ARG A 96 9.80 10.62 7.27
C ARG A 96 10.98 9.65 7.28
N GLY A 97 10.87 8.66 8.16
CA GLY A 97 11.90 7.68 8.45
C GLY A 97 11.90 6.52 7.47
N TRP A 98 11.85 5.28 7.99
CA TRP A 98 11.93 4.08 7.17
C TRP A 98 10.75 3.94 6.20
N THR A 99 9.59 4.54 6.50
CA THR A 99 8.40 4.58 5.62
C THR A 99 8.63 5.38 4.33
N HIS A 100 9.72 6.15 4.23
CA HIS A 100 10.09 6.86 3.01
C HIS A 100 11.37 6.27 2.38
N SER A 101 11.66 5.01 2.64
CA SER A 101 12.78 4.27 2.06
C SER A 101 12.35 3.44 0.85
N VAL A 102 13.28 3.22 -0.07
CA VAL A 102 13.09 2.31 -1.22
C VAL A 102 12.83 0.87 -0.74
N TRP A 103 13.37 0.47 0.41
CA TRP A 103 13.11 -0.86 0.97
C TRP A 103 11.66 -1.01 1.44
N ALA A 104 11.12 0.02 2.11
CA ALA A 104 9.73 0.00 2.54
C ALA A 104 8.76 -0.02 1.35
N MET A 105 9.13 0.57 0.21
CA MET A 105 8.39 0.46 -1.04
C MET A 105 8.14 -1.00 -1.43
N PHE A 106 9.13 -1.88 -1.28
CA PHE A 106 8.98 -3.30 -1.61
C PHE A 106 8.39 -4.13 -0.47
N LEU A 107 8.82 -3.89 0.76
CA LEU A 107 8.43 -4.71 1.91
C LEU A 107 6.96 -4.50 2.32
N ILE A 108 6.48 -3.26 2.32
CA ILE A 108 5.13 -2.96 2.83
C ILE A 108 4.01 -3.52 1.94
N PRO A 109 4.11 -3.45 0.59
CA PRO A 109 3.11 -4.08 -0.26
C PRO A 109 3.24 -5.60 -0.35
N SER A 110 4.38 -6.19 0.06
CA SER A 110 4.67 -7.62 -0.12
C SER A 110 3.61 -8.59 0.41
N PRO A 111 2.84 -8.31 1.49
CA PRO A 111 1.74 -9.18 1.92
C PRO A 111 0.68 -9.39 0.84
N LEU A 112 0.53 -8.48 -0.14
CA LEU A 112 -0.41 -8.64 -1.26
C LEU A 112 -0.05 -9.85 -2.15
N LEU A 113 1.22 -10.28 -2.17
CA LEU A 113 1.65 -11.49 -2.89
C LEU A 113 1.06 -12.76 -2.27
N LEU A 114 0.61 -12.71 -1.02
CA LEU A 114 -0.03 -13.83 -0.33
C LEU A 114 -1.54 -13.92 -0.60
N TYR A 115 -2.12 -13.02 -1.39
CA TYR A 115 -3.52 -13.10 -1.84
C TYR A 115 -3.97 -14.51 -2.28
N PRO A 116 -3.25 -15.23 -3.17
CA PRO A 116 -3.64 -16.58 -3.58
C PRO A 116 -3.64 -17.60 -2.43
N VAL A 117 -2.72 -17.46 -1.46
CA VAL A 117 -2.67 -18.31 -0.26
C VAL A 117 -3.87 -18.04 0.63
N LEU A 118 -4.24 -16.76 0.83
CA LEU A 118 -5.43 -16.39 1.60
C LEU A 118 -6.72 -16.91 0.96
N LYS A 119 -6.80 -16.86 -0.38
CA LYS A 119 -7.96 -17.35 -1.13
C LYS A 119 -8.05 -18.88 -1.15
N GLY A 120 -6.92 -19.56 -1.30
CA GLY A 120 -6.85 -21.02 -1.39
C GLY A 120 -6.74 -21.73 -0.04
N GLY A 121 -6.44 -21.01 1.04
CA GLY A 121 -6.33 -21.54 2.41
C GLY A 121 -5.06 -22.34 2.68
N SER A 122 -4.15 -22.50 1.72
CA SER A 122 -2.91 -23.26 1.86
C SER A 122 -1.74 -22.61 1.12
N LEU A 123 -0.51 -22.88 1.59
CA LEU A 123 0.70 -22.42 0.91
C LEU A 123 0.84 -23.02 -0.50
N ASP A 124 0.30 -24.22 -0.74
CA ASP A 124 0.29 -24.87 -2.05
C ASP A 124 -0.52 -24.09 -3.09
N SER A 125 -1.43 -23.22 -2.63
CA SER A 125 -2.23 -22.36 -3.50
C SER A 125 -1.43 -21.17 -4.06
N PHE A 126 -0.20 -20.95 -3.59
CA PHE A 126 0.63 -19.84 -4.03
C PHE A 126 0.85 -19.85 -5.55
N ASN A 127 0.61 -18.70 -6.18
CA ASN A 127 0.82 -18.50 -7.62
C ASN A 127 0.99 -17.00 -7.92
N LEU A 128 1.16 -16.66 -9.19
CA LEU A 128 1.45 -15.29 -9.63
C LEU A 128 0.22 -14.35 -9.69
N SER A 129 -0.98 -14.80 -9.30
CA SER A 129 -2.19 -13.95 -9.31
C SER A 129 -2.13 -12.80 -8.30
N GLY A 130 -1.24 -12.85 -7.29
CA GLY A 130 -0.97 -11.73 -6.38
C GLY A 130 -0.16 -10.58 -7.01
N VAL A 131 0.54 -10.85 -8.11
CA VAL A 131 1.49 -9.91 -8.73
C VAL A 131 0.84 -8.62 -9.21
N PRO A 132 -0.34 -8.60 -9.86
CA PRO A 132 -0.97 -7.35 -10.29
C PRO A 132 -1.34 -6.43 -9.12
N TYR A 133 -1.81 -6.98 -7.99
CA TYR A 133 -2.13 -6.21 -6.79
C TYR A 133 -0.87 -5.59 -6.19
N TYR A 134 0.19 -6.40 -6.06
CA TYR A 134 1.49 -5.96 -5.57
C TYR A 134 2.10 -4.87 -6.48
N ALA A 135 2.09 -5.07 -7.80
CA ALA A 135 2.61 -4.11 -8.77
C ALA A 135 1.83 -2.77 -8.74
N SER A 136 0.51 -2.82 -8.54
CA SER A 136 -0.32 -1.62 -8.39
C SER A 136 0.06 -0.83 -7.14
N ALA A 137 0.22 -1.51 -6.02
CA ALA A 137 0.67 -0.89 -4.77
C ALA A 137 2.10 -0.32 -4.88
N LEU A 138 3.03 -1.06 -5.51
CA LEU A 138 4.38 -0.58 -5.82
C LEU A 138 4.35 0.69 -6.67
N THR A 139 3.50 0.74 -7.68
CA THR A 139 3.36 1.90 -8.58
C THR A 139 2.92 3.15 -7.80
N GLY A 140 1.96 2.99 -6.90
CA GLY A 140 1.53 4.03 -5.98
C GLY A 140 2.67 4.55 -5.10
N TYR A 141 3.33 3.64 -4.39
CA TYR A 141 4.42 3.95 -3.47
C TYR A 141 5.61 4.60 -4.20
N PHE A 142 5.97 4.07 -5.37
CA PHE A 142 7.00 4.64 -6.23
C PHE A 142 6.69 6.10 -6.59
N SER A 143 5.45 6.40 -6.98
CA SER A 143 5.04 7.78 -7.31
C SER A 143 5.26 8.75 -6.14
N HIS A 144 5.06 8.29 -4.90
CA HIS A 144 5.30 9.08 -3.71
C HIS A 144 6.79 9.40 -3.55
N LEU A 145 7.64 8.36 -3.54
CA LEU A 145 9.08 8.49 -3.36
C LEU A 145 9.74 9.31 -4.48
N LEU A 146 9.23 9.18 -5.71
CA LEU A 146 9.68 9.96 -6.85
C LEU A 146 9.41 11.46 -6.65
N LEU A 147 8.19 11.83 -6.24
CA LEU A 147 7.84 13.22 -5.97
C LEU A 147 8.62 13.82 -4.79
N ASP A 148 9.01 12.99 -3.84
CA ASP A 148 9.86 13.39 -2.72
C ASP A 148 11.36 13.40 -3.05
N GLY A 149 11.74 12.99 -4.26
CA GLY A 149 13.12 13.00 -4.74
C GLY A 149 14.01 11.93 -4.10
N LYS A 150 13.43 10.86 -3.54
CA LYS A 150 14.17 9.79 -2.83
C LYS A 150 15.04 8.92 -3.75
N PHE A 151 14.91 9.06 -5.06
CA PHE A 151 15.72 8.36 -6.07
C PHE A 151 16.83 9.24 -6.69
N THR A 152 17.01 10.48 -6.21
CA THR A 152 18.06 11.35 -6.74
C THR A 152 19.40 11.05 -6.06
N PRO A 153 20.48 10.72 -6.81
CA PRO A 153 21.78 10.38 -6.23
C PRO A 153 22.60 11.58 -5.74
N TRP A 154 22.05 12.80 -5.81
CA TRP A 154 22.77 14.06 -5.53
C TRP A 154 22.23 14.82 -4.31
N LYS A 155 21.86 14.10 -3.25
CA LYS A 155 21.54 14.67 -1.93
C LYS A 155 22.23 13.92 -0.81
#